data_AF-A0A3N5LUI2-F1
#
_entry.id   AF-A0A3N5LUI2-F1
#
_cell.length_a   1.000
_cell.length_b   1.000
_cell.length_c   1.000
_cell.angle_alpha   90.00
_cell.angle_beta   90.00
_cell.angle_gamma   90.00
#
_symmetry.space_group_name_H-M   'P 1'
#
loop_
_entity.id
_entity.type
_entity.pdbx_description
1 polymer ?
#
loop_
_entity_poly.entity_id
_entity_poly.type
_entity_poly.pdbx_seq_one_letter_code
_entity_poly.pdbx_strand_id
1 'polypeptide(L)'
;MQFTSIYPQRAAKGAPPQPAPEILYSCATGDPGSPLVFPLNAVRWLTPPRQIAALVTHSSHDRFSAELFHFGKETRPMEAELSLLKPGSYTFMVRQKDGGKVLATRALPVVGTRTRVVFSLPPRVPCEVMITRR
;
A
#
# COMPACT_ATOMS: atom_id res chain seq x y z
N MET A 1 -9.37 -36.24 25.14
CA MET A 1 -9.77 -35.73 23.81
C MET A 1 -8.49 -35.41 23.03
N GLN A 2 -8.21 -36.20 22.00
CA GLN A 2 -7.01 -36.06 21.15
C GLN A 2 -7.34 -35.15 19.96
N PHE A 3 -6.70 -33.99 19.87
CA PHE A 3 -6.78 -33.16 18.67
C PHE A 3 -5.90 -33.78 17.59
N THR A 4 -6.51 -34.42 16.60
CA THR A 4 -5.82 -34.89 15.39
C THR A 4 -5.53 -33.68 14.52
N SER A 5 -4.27 -33.24 14.48
CA SER A 5 -3.82 -32.19 13.58
C SER A 5 -3.91 -32.69 12.13
N ILE A 6 -4.78 -32.06 11.33
CA ILE A 6 -5.02 -32.37 9.91
C ILE A 6 -4.00 -31.68 8.98
N TYR A 7 -2.97 -31.03 9.55
CA TYR A 7 -1.94 -30.40 8.75
C TYR A 7 -0.99 -31.48 8.21
N PRO A 8 -0.88 -31.65 6.87
CA PRO A 8 0.11 -32.54 6.30
C PRO A 8 1.50 -32.07 6.74
N GLN A 9 2.24 -32.95 7.42
CA GLN A 9 3.64 -32.73 7.76
C GLN A 9 4.46 -32.68 6.48
N ARG A 10 4.53 -31.50 5.87
CA ARG A 10 5.43 -31.22 4.76
C ARG A 10 6.83 -31.06 5.34
N ALA A 11 7.52 -32.18 5.56
CA ALA A 11 8.91 -32.15 5.97
C ALA A 11 9.79 -31.57 4.84
N ALA A 12 10.56 -30.55 5.20
CA ALA A 12 11.89 -30.22 4.67
C ALA A 12 12.03 -29.78 3.18
N LYS A 13 11.46 -28.63 2.84
CA LYS A 13 12.27 -27.54 2.29
C LYS A 13 12.23 -26.46 3.35
N GLY A 14 13.40 -26.06 3.90
CA GLY A 14 13.50 -25.16 5.04
C GLY A 14 12.47 -24.05 4.96
N ALA A 15 11.59 -23.95 5.97
CA ALA A 15 10.56 -22.94 5.98
C ALA A 15 11.24 -21.58 5.79
N PRO A 16 10.67 -20.68 4.96
CA PRO A 16 11.21 -19.33 4.86
C PRO A 16 11.25 -18.73 6.27
N PRO A 17 12.27 -17.89 6.57
CA PRO A 17 12.34 -17.24 7.87
C PRO A 17 11.03 -16.52 8.16
N GLN A 18 10.64 -16.48 9.43
CA GLN A 18 9.48 -15.70 9.82
C GLN A 18 9.66 -14.26 9.34
N PRO A 19 8.64 -13.66 8.71
CA PRO A 19 8.75 -12.28 8.25
C PRO A 19 8.91 -11.36 9.46
N ALA A 20 9.85 -10.42 9.39
CA ALA A 20 10.00 -9.39 10.41
C ALA A 20 8.77 -8.46 10.36
N PRO A 21 7.94 -8.41 11.42
CA PRO A 21 6.71 -7.60 11.44
C PRO A 21 6.97 -6.11 11.21
N GLU A 22 8.12 -5.61 11.64
CA GLU A 22 8.54 -4.21 11.49
C GLU A 22 8.74 -3.86 10.02
N ILE A 23 9.32 -4.79 9.24
CA ILE A 23 9.50 -4.61 7.79
C ILE A 23 8.13 -4.60 7.11
N LEU A 24 7.23 -5.53 7.47
CA LEU A 24 5.88 -5.57 6.91
C LEU A 24 5.10 -4.28 7.22
N TYR A 25 5.23 -3.78 8.46
CA TYR A 25 4.63 -2.53 8.89
C TYR A 25 5.16 -1.34 8.08
N SER A 26 6.47 -1.22 7.96
CA SER A 26 7.10 -0.12 7.20
C SER A 26 6.71 -0.17 5.72
N CYS A 27 6.73 -1.35 5.10
CA CYS A 27 6.28 -1.52 3.71
C CYS A 27 4.82 -1.10 3.53
N ALA A 28 3.93 -1.46 4.45
CA ALA A 28 2.51 -1.14 4.31
C ALA A 28 2.18 0.33 4.60
N THR A 29 2.91 0.98 5.50
CA THR A 29 2.54 2.32 6.03
C THR A 29 3.43 3.45 5.53
N GLY A 30 4.64 3.14 5.05
CA GLY A 30 5.68 4.12 4.78
C GLY A 30 6.26 4.76 6.03
N ASP A 31 5.97 4.22 7.22
CA ASP A 31 6.53 4.69 8.47
C ASP A 31 7.98 4.19 8.60
N PRO A 32 8.99 5.07 8.68
CA PRO A 32 10.38 4.68 8.92
C PRO A 32 10.65 4.34 10.40
N GLY A 33 9.70 4.63 11.30
CA GLY A 33 9.80 4.42 12.74
C GLY A 33 9.27 3.08 13.22
N SER A 34 9.01 3.01 14.52
CA SER A 34 8.41 1.85 15.19
C SER A 34 6.95 2.13 15.55
N PRO A 35 6.03 1.19 15.29
CA PRO A 35 4.62 1.34 15.66
C PRO A 35 4.40 1.48 17.18
N LEU A 36 5.37 1.07 18.00
CA LEU A 36 5.26 1.06 19.47
C LEU A 36 5.66 2.38 20.14
N VAL A 37 6.25 3.33 19.41
CA VAL A 37 6.76 4.59 19.98
C VAL A 37 5.88 5.76 19.54
N PHE A 38 5.79 6.02 18.23
CA PHE A 38 4.95 7.07 17.68
C PHE A 38 4.73 6.81 16.18
N PRO A 39 3.56 6.30 15.75
CA PRO A 39 3.36 5.92 14.35
C PRO A 39 3.29 7.17 13.46
N LEU A 40 4.21 7.26 12.50
CA LEU A 40 4.31 8.34 11.51
C LEU A 40 3.88 7.85 10.12
N ASN A 41 2.72 7.20 10.06
CA ASN A 41 2.19 6.61 8.82
C ASN A 41 2.09 7.63 7.69
N ALA A 42 2.83 7.39 6.61
CA ALA A 42 2.70 8.14 5.37
C ALA A 42 1.31 7.95 4.77
N VAL A 43 0.78 6.72 4.88
CA VAL A 43 -0.52 6.32 4.36
C VAL A 43 -1.27 5.44 5.35
N ARG A 44 -2.59 5.63 5.40
CA ARG A 44 -3.54 4.70 6.00
C ARG A 44 -4.44 4.15 4.89
N TRP A 45 -4.33 2.86 4.61
CA TRP A 45 -5.24 2.18 3.68
C TRP A 45 -6.61 2.02 4.34
N LEU A 46 -7.65 2.59 3.74
CA LEU A 46 -9.03 2.46 4.19
C LEU A 46 -9.74 1.27 3.52
N THR A 47 -9.01 0.53 2.69
CA THR A 47 -9.44 -0.72 2.07
C THR A 47 -9.19 -1.92 3.00
N PRO A 48 -10.10 -2.91 3.09
CA PRO A 48 -9.88 -4.12 3.87
C PRO A 48 -8.57 -4.86 3.49
N PRO A 49 -7.85 -5.47 4.44
CA PRO A 49 -6.50 -6.01 4.19
C PRO A 49 -6.46 -7.33 3.41
N ARG A 50 -7.62 -7.94 3.11
CA ARG A 50 -7.67 -9.18 2.33
C ARG A 50 -7.32 -8.93 0.87
N GLN A 51 -6.59 -9.84 0.23
CA GLN A 51 -6.30 -9.82 -1.22
C GLN A 51 -5.63 -8.52 -1.72
N ILE A 52 -4.78 -7.89 -0.90
CA ILE A 52 -3.95 -6.75 -1.31
C ILE A 52 -2.51 -6.95 -0.87
N ALA A 53 -1.57 -6.53 -1.70
CA ALA A 53 -0.21 -6.20 -1.31
C ALA A 53 0.01 -4.70 -1.52
N ALA A 54 0.70 -4.07 -0.58
CA ALA A 54 1.07 -2.67 -0.62
C ALA A 54 2.53 -2.53 -0.20
N LEU A 55 3.30 -1.77 -0.98
CA LEU A 55 4.68 -1.42 -0.70
C LEU A 55 4.84 0.07 -0.93
N VAL A 56 4.97 0.86 0.13
CA VAL A 56 5.34 2.27 0.03
C VAL A 56 6.80 2.36 -0.42
N THR A 57 7.02 3.02 -1.55
CA THR A 57 8.35 3.18 -2.16
C THR A 57 8.92 4.57 -1.93
N HIS A 58 8.07 5.56 -1.66
CA HIS A 58 8.50 6.92 -1.31
C HIS A 58 7.47 7.63 -0.46
N SER A 59 7.94 8.37 0.54
CA SER A 59 7.12 9.22 1.39
C SER A 59 7.90 10.44 1.84
N SER A 60 7.42 11.62 1.44
CA SER A 60 7.95 12.92 1.83
C SER A 60 6.80 13.93 1.99
N HIS A 61 7.12 15.19 2.24
CA HIS A 61 6.13 16.27 2.35
C HIS A 61 5.55 16.74 1.01
N ASP A 62 6.17 16.38 -0.10
CA ASP A 62 5.86 16.82 -1.46
C ASP A 62 5.65 15.65 -2.43
N ARG A 63 5.87 14.41 -1.98
CA ARG A 63 5.72 13.22 -2.79
C ARG A 63 5.27 12.01 -1.97
N PHE A 64 4.42 11.20 -2.57
CA PHE A 64 4.08 9.87 -2.10
C PHE A 64 4.08 8.90 -3.28
N SER A 65 4.64 7.71 -3.10
CA SER A 65 4.46 6.61 -4.04
C SER A 65 4.37 5.26 -3.35
N ALA A 66 3.53 4.38 -3.92
CA ALA A 66 3.39 3.01 -3.47
C ALA A 66 3.12 2.07 -4.64
N GLU A 67 3.70 0.88 -4.57
CA GLU A 67 3.34 -0.25 -5.40
C GLU A 67 2.19 -1.02 -4.77
N LEU A 68 1.21 -1.39 -5.58
CA LEU A 68 0.01 -2.08 -5.15
C LEU A 68 -0.29 -3.27 -6.06
N PHE A 69 -0.79 -4.33 -5.46
CA PHE A 69 -1.27 -5.50 -6.18
C PHE A 69 -2.56 -6.02 -5.56
N HIS A 70 -3.58 -6.27 -6.38
CA HIS A 70 -4.81 -6.90 -5.95
C HIS A 70 -4.88 -8.35 -6.44
N PHE A 71 -5.03 -9.31 -5.52
CA PHE A 71 -5.03 -10.75 -5.85
C PHE A 71 -6.38 -11.30 -6.34
N GLY A 72 -7.45 -10.51 -6.25
CA GLY A 72 -8.81 -10.95 -6.63
C GLY A 72 -9.00 -11.08 -8.14
N LYS A 73 -10.23 -11.39 -8.54
CA LYS A 73 -10.60 -11.63 -9.94
C LYS A 73 -11.26 -10.44 -10.61
N GLU A 74 -11.76 -9.50 -9.81
CA GLU A 74 -12.50 -8.32 -10.27
C GLU A 74 -11.71 -7.06 -9.95
N THR A 75 -12.08 -5.96 -10.62
CA THR A 75 -11.56 -4.64 -10.29
C THR A 75 -11.91 -4.28 -8.86
N ARG A 76 -10.93 -3.77 -8.12
CA ARG A 76 -11.11 -3.44 -6.71
C ARG A 76 -11.12 -1.93 -6.46
N PRO A 77 -12.16 -1.38 -5.81
CA PRO A 77 -12.12 -0.02 -5.30
C PRO A 77 -11.13 0.07 -4.14
N MET A 78 -10.38 1.16 -4.13
CA MET A 78 -9.32 1.45 -3.18
C MET A 78 -9.54 2.83 -2.58
N GLU A 79 -9.28 2.94 -1.27
CA GLU A 79 -9.27 4.22 -0.57
C GLU A 79 -8.04 4.30 0.34
N ALA A 80 -7.40 5.47 0.37
CA ALA A 80 -6.25 5.74 1.21
C ALA A 80 -6.30 7.17 1.76
N GLU A 81 -5.78 7.36 2.97
CA GLU A 81 -5.59 8.65 3.62
C GLU A 81 -4.10 8.94 3.77
N LEU A 82 -3.66 10.11 3.31
CA LEU A 82 -2.26 10.53 3.28
C LEU A 82 -2.00 11.58 4.34
N SER A 83 -0.96 11.36 5.15
CA SER A 83 -0.73 12.14 6.36
C SER A 83 0.38 13.19 6.24
N LEU A 84 1.33 12.99 5.32
CA LEU A 84 2.59 13.75 5.30
C LEU A 84 2.61 14.91 4.31
N LEU A 85 1.73 14.90 3.29
CA LEU A 85 1.71 15.91 2.25
C LEU A 85 1.36 17.29 2.83
N LYS A 86 2.18 18.30 2.52
CA LYS A 86 1.88 19.69 2.86
C LYS A 86 0.74 20.23 2.00
N PRO A 87 -0.01 21.23 2.48
CA PRO A 87 -1.01 21.90 1.67
C PRO A 87 -0.44 22.41 0.33
N GLY A 88 -1.16 22.19 -0.77
CA GLY A 88 -0.70 22.56 -2.11
C GLY A 88 -1.44 21.84 -3.24
N SER A 89 -0.98 22.09 -4.47
CA SER A 89 -1.50 21.45 -5.67
C SER A 89 -0.62 20.28 -6.08
N TYR A 90 -1.22 19.11 -6.29
CA TYR A 90 -0.54 17.88 -6.66
C TYR A 90 -1.15 17.27 -7.93
N THR A 91 -0.39 16.39 -8.55
CA THR A 91 -0.89 15.45 -9.57
C THR A 91 -0.96 14.06 -8.93
N PHE A 92 -2.15 13.47 -8.96
CA PHE A 92 -2.39 12.08 -8.58
C PHE A 92 -2.42 11.22 -9.84
N MET A 93 -1.69 10.11 -9.82
CA MET A 93 -1.62 9.16 -10.93
C MET A 93 -1.64 7.73 -10.42
N VAL A 94 -2.38 6.87 -11.13
CA VAL A 94 -2.30 5.41 -11.01
C VAL A 94 -1.92 4.85 -12.37
N ARG A 95 -0.91 4.00 -12.42
CA ARG A 95 -0.47 3.30 -13.63
C ARG A 95 -0.17 1.85 -13.33
N GLN A 96 -0.16 1.01 -14.37
CA GLN A 96 0.49 -0.30 -14.26
C GLN A 96 2.00 -0.09 -14.07
N LYS A 97 2.64 -0.98 -13.31
CA LYS A 97 4.09 -0.94 -13.07
C LYS A 97 4.86 -1.09 -14.40
N ASP A 98 6.15 -0.75 -14.40
CA ASP A 98 7.07 -0.92 -15.53
C ASP A 98 6.68 -0.11 -16.79
N GLY A 99 6.13 1.09 -16.56
CA GLY A 99 5.74 2.01 -17.65
C GLY A 99 4.48 1.59 -18.40
N GLY A 100 3.69 0.68 -17.82
CA GLY A 100 2.44 0.23 -18.40
C GLY A 100 1.35 1.31 -18.42
N LYS A 101 0.14 0.89 -18.79
CA LYS A 101 -1.01 1.78 -19.04
C LYS A 101 -1.31 2.69 -17.84
N VAL A 102 -1.52 3.98 -18.10
CA VAL A 102 -2.09 4.92 -17.12
C VAL A 102 -3.56 4.58 -16.90
N LEU A 103 -3.92 4.30 -15.66
CA LEU A 103 -5.26 3.89 -15.24
C LEU A 103 -6.09 5.09 -14.76
N ALA A 104 -5.45 6.05 -14.11
CA ALA A 104 -6.08 7.30 -13.67
C ALA A 104 -5.03 8.41 -13.57
N THR A 105 -5.41 9.63 -13.91
CA THR A 105 -4.63 10.84 -13.62
C THR A 105 -5.58 12.00 -13.32
N ARG A 106 -5.28 12.80 -12.29
CA ARG A 106 -6.09 13.99 -11.94
C ARG A 106 -5.31 14.97 -11.08
N ALA A 107 -5.79 16.22 -11.03
CA ALA A 107 -5.36 17.17 -10.02
C ALA A 107 -5.82 16.69 -8.62
N LEU A 108 -4.97 16.90 -7.62
CA LEU A 108 -5.26 16.62 -6.22
C LEU A 108 -4.91 17.85 -5.39
N PRO A 109 -5.91 18.65 -4.93
CA PRO A 109 -5.68 19.68 -3.94
C PRO A 109 -5.47 19.03 -2.57
N VAL A 110 -4.35 19.34 -1.92
CA VAL A 110 -4.06 18.97 -0.54
C VAL A 110 -4.35 20.20 0.31
N VAL A 111 -5.34 20.10 1.20
CA VAL A 111 -5.74 21.21 2.09
C VAL A 111 -5.18 21.00 3.51
N GLY A 112 -4.92 19.75 3.89
CA GLY A 112 -4.41 19.40 5.21
C GLY A 112 -3.89 17.97 5.31
N THR A 113 -3.59 17.55 6.54
CA THR A 113 -2.85 16.33 6.90
C THR A 113 -3.65 15.03 6.82
N ARG A 114 -4.80 15.01 6.13
CA ARG A 114 -5.64 13.81 5.94
C ARG A 114 -6.26 13.81 4.55
N THR A 115 -5.42 13.95 3.54
CA THR A 115 -5.90 13.96 2.16
C THR A 115 -6.33 12.56 1.77
N ARG A 116 -7.61 12.41 1.42
CA ARG A 116 -8.15 11.13 0.97
C ARG A 116 -8.08 11.00 -0.53
N VAL A 117 -7.72 9.80 -0.99
CA VAL A 117 -7.71 9.44 -2.40
C VAL A 117 -8.47 8.14 -2.62
N VAL A 118 -9.32 8.15 -3.64
CA VAL A 118 -10.07 6.97 -4.10
C VAL A 118 -9.60 6.61 -5.51
N PHE A 119 -9.42 5.33 -5.78
CA PHE A 119 -9.01 4.82 -7.09
C PHE A 119 -9.44 3.35 -7.23
N SER A 120 -9.11 2.73 -8.35
CA SER A 120 -9.41 1.32 -8.58
C SER A 120 -8.19 0.60 -9.11
N LEU A 121 -8.03 -0.66 -8.70
CA LEU A 121 -6.96 -1.53 -9.16
C LEU A 121 -7.54 -2.65 -10.01
N PRO A 122 -6.97 -2.92 -11.21
CA PRO A 122 -7.30 -4.10 -11.97
C PRO A 122 -6.89 -5.38 -11.22
N PRO A 123 -7.54 -6.51 -11.48
CA PRO A 123 -7.19 -7.78 -10.87
C PRO A 123 -5.82 -8.25 -11.38
N ARG A 124 -4.95 -8.64 -10.45
CA ARG A 124 -3.68 -9.35 -10.69
C ARG A 124 -2.69 -8.62 -11.60
N VAL A 125 -2.71 -7.29 -11.58
CA VAL A 125 -1.74 -6.47 -12.29
C VAL A 125 -1.00 -5.59 -11.29
N PRO A 126 0.34 -5.61 -11.26
CA PRO A 126 1.12 -4.69 -10.44
C PRO A 126 0.87 -3.25 -10.89
N CYS A 127 0.56 -2.38 -9.94
CA CYS A 127 0.28 -0.98 -10.19
C CYS A 127 1.16 -0.10 -9.31
N GLU A 128 1.38 1.13 -9.75
CA GLU A 128 2.04 2.18 -9.00
C GLU A 128 1.06 3.35 -8.82
N VAL A 129 0.92 3.80 -7.58
CA VAL A 129 0.26 5.06 -7.25
C VAL A 129 1.33 6.10 -6.99
N MET A 130 1.20 7.25 -7.63
CA MET A 130 2.12 8.36 -7.50
C MET A 130 1.36 9.65 -7.22
N ILE A 131 1.87 10.42 -6.27
CA ILE A 131 1.40 11.76 -5.95
C ILE A 131 2.60 12.67 -5.88
N THR A 132 2.64 13.66 -6.75
CA THR A 132 3.77 14.58 -6.90
C THR A 132 3.26 16.00 -6.89
N ARG A 133 3.93 16.89 -6.15
CA ARG A 133 3.61 18.32 -6.16
C ARG A 133 3.79 18.87 -7.58
N ARG A 134 2.92 19.81 -7.96
CA ARG A 134 3.04 20.59 -9.19
C ARG A 134 4.01 21.75 -9.04
#